data_AF-A0A2H3ATC2-F1
#
_entry.id   AF-A0A2H3ATC2-F1
#
_cell.length_a   1.000
_cell.length_b   1.000
_cell.length_c   1.000
_cell.angle_alpha   90.00
_cell.angle_beta   90.00
_cell.angle_gamma   90.00
#
_symmetry.space_group_name_H-M   'P 1'
#
loop_
_entity.id
_entity.type
_entity.pdbx_description
1 polymer ?
#
loop_
_entity_poly.entity_id
_entity_poly.type
_entity_poly.pdbx_seq_one_letter_code
_entity_poly.pdbx_strand_id
1 'polypeptide(L)'
;MAHLCPVRALADWIVASNITHGYLFPNIDKHDCPITKPEVFLQLFRNNLCDLGEPPYAYGTHSFRCGGCQWLSVNLRWSIRQICEWGGWSMDFMHLTIVKYLISWNDAATLRRDEFFKLDREATTRCWSCGRTCACA
;
A
#
# COMPACT_ATOMS: atom_id res chain seq x y z
N MET A 1 12.29 0.78 -13.99
CA MET A 1 10.85 0.99 -14.30
C MET A 1 10.39 2.19 -13.50
N ALA A 2 10.06 3.30 -14.16
CA ALA A 2 9.48 4.45 -13.46
C ALA A 2 8.07 4.07 -13.05
N HIS A 3 7.88 3.70 -11.78
CA HIS A 3 6.56 3.44 -11.22
C HIS A 3 5.66 4.65 -11.51
N LEU A 4 4.46 4.40 -12.03
CA LEU A 4 3.44 5.41 -12.33
C LEU A 4 3.34 6.38 -11.15
N CYS A 5 3.75 7.63 -11.37
CA CYS A 5 3.65 8.66 -10.35
C CYS A 5 2.16 8.92 -10.11
N PRO A 6 1.63 8.71 -8.88
CA PRO A 6 0.20 8.86 -8.63
C PRO A 6 -0.28 10.29 -8.89
N VAL A 7 0.58 11.29 -8.67
CA VAL A 7 0.29 12.70 -9.00
C VAL A 7 0.12 12.89 -10.50
N ARG A 8 0.97 12.25 -11.32
CA ARG A 8 0.87 12.33 -12.78
C ARG A 8 -0.37 11.59 -13.28
N ALA A 9 -0.60 10.37 -12.81
CA ALA A 9 -1.80 9.61 -13.16
C ALA A 9 -3.09 10.37 -12.80
N LEU A 10 -3.09 11.06 -11.66
CA LEU A 10 -4.22 11.89 -11.28
C LEU A 10 -4.37 13.14 -12.14
N ALA A 11 -3.26 13.81 -12.49
CA ALA A 11 -3.29 14.96 -13.39
C ALA A 11 -3.84 14.57 -14.77
N ASP A 12 -3.39 13.44 -15.31
CA ASP A 12 -3.87 12.90 -16.59
C ASP A 12 -5.38 12.58 -16.51
N TRP A 13 -5.83 12.01 -15.39
CA TRP A 13 -7.26 11.76 -15.14
C TRP A 13 -8.09 13.05 -15.09
N ILE A 14 -7.63 14.09 -14.40
CA ILE A 14 -8.35 15.37 -14.32
C ILE A 14 -8.51 15.98 -15.72
N VAL A 15 -7.45 15.95 -16.52
CA VAL A 15 -7.49 16.43 -17.91
C VAL A 15 -8.44 15.59 -18.77
N ALA A 16 -8.38 14.26 -18.67
CA ALA A 16 -9.20 13.38 -19.49
C ALA A 16 -10.69 13.39 -19.11
N SER A 17 -11.00 13.49 -17.83
CA SER A 17 -12.37 13.45 -17.31
C SER A 17 -13.12 14.78 -17.45
N ASN A 18 -12.42 15.89 -17.72
CA ASN A 18 -12.98 17.24 -17.76
C ASN A 18 -13.79 17.64 -16.50
N ILE A 19 -13.46 17.03 -15.35
CA ILE A 19 -14.11 17.35 -14.07
C ILE A 19 -13.61 18.71 -13.60
N THR A 20 -14.51 19.68 -13.49
CA THR A 20 -14.21 21.04 -13.02
C THR A 20 -14.71 21.30 -11.60
N HIS A 21 -15.67 20.50 -11.11
CA HIS A 21 -16.27 20.62 -9.79
C HIS A 21 -16.87 19.27 -9.34
N GLY A 22 -17.09 19.10 -8.04
CA GLY A 22 -17.68 17.88 -7.47
C GLY A 22 -16.65 16.81 -7.08
N TYR A 23 -17.04 15.54 -7.13
CA TYR A 23 -16.19 14.41 -6.74
C TYR A 23 -15.13 14.10 -7.81
N LEU A 24 -13.91 13.82 -7.37
CA LEU A 24 -12.77 13.47 -8.24
C LEU A 24 -12.96 12.14 -8.98
N PHE A 25 -13.69 11.20 -8.36
CA PHE A 25 -14.03 9.90 -8.92
C PHE A 25 -15.55 9.71 -8.88
N PRO A 26 -16.30 10.25 -9.86
CA PRO A 26 -17.70 9.91 -10.04
C PRO A 26 -17.81 8.43 -10.46
N ASN A 27 -18.85 7.72 -10.04
CA ASN A 27 -19.09 6.38 -10.62
C ASN A 27 -19.53 6.56 -12.04
N ILE A 28 -19.09 5.71 -12.92
CA ILE A 28 -19.41 5.81 -14.34
C ILE A 28 -20.43 4.71 -14.62
N ASP A 29 -21.63 5.08 -15.05
CA ASP A 29 -22.63 4.10 -15.47
C ASP A 29 -22.31 3.56 -16.88
N LYS A 30 -23.13 2.63 -17.37
CA LYS A 30 -22.97 2.02 -18.71
C LYS A 30 -23.08 3.02 -19.88
N HIS A 31 -23.45 4.27 -19.60
CA HIS A 31 -23.56 5.38 -20.54
C HIS A 31 -22.54 6.50 -20.23
N ASP A 32 -21.51 6.19 -19.46
CA ASP A 32 -20.50 7.12 -18.98
C ASP A 32 -21.01 8.27 -18.07
N CYS A 33 -22.14 8.07 -17.38
CA CYS A 33 -22.73 9.09 -16.50
C CYS A 33 -22.33 8.93 -15.01
N PRO A 34 -22.06 10.03 -14.29
CA PRO A 34 -21.76 10.06 -12.85
C PRO A 34 -22.82 9.45 -11.91
N ILE A 35 -22.49 8.45 -11.09
CA ILE A 35 -23.29 7.86 -9.99
C ILE A 35 -22.44 7.77 -8.70
N THR A 36 -22.98 7.40 -7.53
CA THR A 36 -22.27 7.32 -6.23
C THR A 36 -22.46 5.97 -5.51
N LYS A 37 -21.58 4.97 -5.72
CA LYS A 37 -21.53 3.71 -4.94
C LYS A 37 -20.09 3.17 -4.71
N PRO A 38 -19.61 3.06 -3.46
CA PRO A 38 -18.30 2.48 -3.13
C PRO A 38 -18.08 1.04 -3.62
N GLU A 39 -19.16 0.27 -3.80
CA GLU A 39 -19.10 -1.12 -4.27
C GLU A 39 -18.46 -1.27 -5.67
N VAL A 40 -18.57 -0.24 -6.52
CA VAL A 40 -18.06 -0.26 -7.90
C VAL A 40 -16.54 -0.29 -7.93
N PHE A 41 -15.87 0.42 -7.01
CA PHE A 41 -14.41 0.45 -6.96
C PHE A 41 -13.81 -0.94 -6.78
N LEU A 42 -14.34 -1.70 -5.80
CA LEU A 42 -13.80 -3.02 -5.51
C LEU A 42 -14.03 -3.99 -6.67
N GLN A 43 -15.16 -3.87 -7.37
CA GLN A 43 -15.43 -4.67 -8.56
C GLN A 43 -14.46 -4.34 -9.70
N LEU A 44 -14.29 -3.07 -10.04
CA LEU A 44 -13.35 -2.63 -11.08
C LEU A 44 -11.91 -3.03 -10.74
N PHE A 45 -11.51 -2.86 -9.48
CA PHE A 45 -10.20 -3.27 -9.02
C PHE A 45 -9.97 -4.78 -9.18
N ARG A 46 -10.96 -5.61 -8.83
CA ARG A 46 -10.88 -7.07 -9.02
C ARG A 46 -10.82 -7.46 -10.49
N ASN A 47 -11.56 -6.78 -11.36
CA ASN A 47 -11.48 -7.02 -12.80
C ASN A 47 -10.06 -6.74 -13.31
N ASN A 48 -9.45 -5.62 -12.91
CA ASN A 48 -8.06 -5.31 -13.27
C ASN A 48 -7.07 -6.37 -12.76
N LEU A 49 -7.29 -6.93 -11.57
CA LEU A 49 -6.46 -8.03 -11.05
C LEU A 49 -6.62 -9.31 -11.88
N CYS A 50 -7.84 -9.65 -12.30
CA CYS A 50 -8.08 -10.76 -13.22
C CYS A 50 -7.31 -10.57 -14.55
N ASP A 51 -7.33 -9.36 -15.10
CA ASP A 51 -6.63 -9.04 -16.35
C ASP A 51 -5.10 -9.18 -16.21
N LEU A 52 -4.58 -8.96 -15.00
CA LEU A 52 -3.16 -9.14 -14.65
C LEU A 52 -2.81 -10.58 -14.24
N GLY A 53 -3.78 -11.49 -14.12
CA GLY A 53 -3.59 -12.86 -13.63
C GLY A 53 -3.40 -12.98 -12.11
N GLU A 54 -3.70 -11.94 -11.35
CA GLU A 54 -3.61 -11.91 -9.89
C GLU A 54 -4.92 -12.37 -9.24
N PRO A 55 -4.89 -13.13 -8.13
CA PRO A 55 -6.09 -13.65 -7.49
C PRO A 55 -6.93 -12.51 -6.87
N PRO A 56 -8.08 -12.15 -7.45
CA PRO A 56 -8.82 -10.92 -7.07
C PRO A 56 -9.37 -10.96 -5.64
N TYR A 57 -9.66 -12.15 -5.12
CA TYR A 57 -10.23 -12.34 -3.78
C TYR A 57 -9.20 -12.27 -2.66
N ALA A 58 -7.90 -12.31 -2.99
CA ALA A 58 -6.84 -12.01 -2.03
C ALA A 58 -6.82 -10.52 -1.64
N TYR A 59 -7.52 -9.67 -2.41
CA TYR A 59 -7.52 -8.23 -2.22
C TYR A 59 -8.93 -7.66 -1.91
N GLY A 60 -8.96 -6.64 -1.05
CA GLY A 60 -10.14 -5.95 -0.56
C GLY A 60 -9.91 -4.44 -0.44
N THR A 61 -10.91 -3.73 0.11
CA THR A 61 -10.86 -2.26 0.27
C THR A 61 -9.72 -1.77 1.17
N HIS A 62 -9.16 -2.66 2.02
CA HIS A 62 -8.05 -2.35 2.92
C HIS A 62 -6.68 -2.78 2.36
N SER A 63 -6.61 -3.43 1.20
CA SER A 63 -5.36 -3.99 0.68
C SER A 63 -4.29 -2.94 0.42
N PHE A 64 -4.65 -1.80 -0.16
CA PHE A 64 -3.69 -0.70 -0.37
C PHE A 64 -3.18 -0.13 0.95
N ARG A 65 -4.02 -0.02 1.97
CA ARG A 65 -3.61 0.50 3.28
C ARG A 65 -2.73 -0.51 4.02
N CYS A 66 -3.03 -1.80 3.91
CA CYS A 66 -2.20 -2.88 4.47
C CYS A 66 -0.84 -2.95 3.77
N GLY A 67 -0.84 -3.14 2.45
CA GLY A 67 0.40 -3.22 1.66
C GLY A 67 1.22 -1.95 1.72
N GLY A 68 0.60 -0.77 1.75
CA GLY A 68 1.29 0.52 1.93
C GLY A 68 1.97 0.63 3.30
N CYS A 69 1.27 0.25 4.38
CA CYS A 69 1.84 0.21 5.72
C CYS A 69 3.05 -0.74 5.81
N GLN A 70 2.92 -1.93 5.23
CA GLN A 70 3.99 -2.92 5.16
C GLN A 70 5.17 -2.42 4.33
N TRP A 71 4.94 -1.83 3.16
CA TRP A 71 6.00 -1.28 2.31
C TRP A 71 6.73 -0.11 2.99
N LEU A 72 6.00 0.77 3.68
CA LEU A 72 6.60 1.87 4.45
C LEU A 72 7.49 1.34 5.59
N SER A 73 7.05 0.28 6.28
CA SER A 73 7.80 -0.35 7.37
C SER A 73 9.00 -1.16 6.85
N VAL A 74 8.80 -1.99 5.83
CA VAL A 74 9.77 -2.98 5.35
C VAL A 74 10.73 -2.38 4.32
N ASN A 75 10.25 -1.59 3.36
CA ASN A 75 11.09 -1.07 2.29
C ASN A 75 11.63 0.32 2.64
N LEU A 76 10.77 1.23 3.11
CA LEU A 76 11.19 2.59 3.46
C LEU A 76 11.70 2.75 4.90
N ARG A 77 11.52 1.73 5.76
CA ARG A 77 11.98 1.71 7.15
C ARG A 77 11.46 2.90 7.97
N TRP A 78 10.24 3.35 7.70
CA TRP A 78 9.60 4.39 8.50
C TRP A 78 9.35 3.88 9.91
N SER A 79 9.55 4.76 10.89
CA SER A 79 9.19 4.46 12.28
C SER A 79 7.68 4.25 12.40
N ILE A 80 7.25 3.48 13.41
CA ILE A 80 5.83 3.28 13.69
C ILE A 80 5.08 4.61 13.84
N ARG A 81 5.75 5.64 14.36
CA ARG A 81 5.20 7.00 14.52
C ARG A 81 4.88 7.65 13.17
N GLN A 82 5.82 7.61 12.22
CA GLN A 82 5.62 8.15 10.88
C GLN A 82 4.52 7.39 10.12
N ILE A 83 4.43 6.07 10.32
CA ILE A 83 3.39 5.25 9.72
C ILE A 83 2.02 5.56 10.35
N CYS A 84 1.96 5.76 11.67
CA CYS A 84 0.75 6.24 12.35
C CYS A 84 0.25 7.57 11.78
N GLU A 85 1.16 8.54 11.63
CA GLU A 85 0.85 9.85 11.06
C GLU A 85 0.35 9.74 9.60
N TRP A 86 1.04 8.97 8.76
CA TRP A 86 0.64 8.72 7.37
C TRP A 86 -0.73 8.05 7.25
N GLY A 87 -0.96 7.02 8.07
CA GLY A 87 -2.18 6.23 8.02
C GLY A 87 -3.34 6.80 8.84
N GLY A 88 -3.16 7.96 9.51
CA GLY A 88 -4.17 8.57 10.37
C GLY A 88 -4.55 7.72 11.58
N TRP A 89 -3.61 6.96 12.14
CA TRP A 89 -3.81 6.20 13.37
C TRP A 89 -3.43 7.02 14.61
N SER A 90 -4.09 6.71 15.73
CA SER A 90 -3.72 7.31 17.02
C SER A 90 -2.28 6.96 17.39
N MET A 91 -1.59 7.95 17.95
CA MET A 91 -0.27 7.79 18.57
C MET A 91 -0.36 7.21 19.98
N ASP A 92 -1.56 7.27 20.57
CA ASP A 92 -1.89 6.59 21.81
C ASP A 92 -2.23 5.13 21.47
N PHE A 93 -1.29 4.22 21.76
CA PHE A 93 -1.32 2.81 21.34
C PHE A 93 -2.41 1.97 22.03
N MET A 94 -3.47 2.60 22.54
CA MET A 94 -4.66 1.93 23.09
C MET A 94 -5.40 1.11 22.02
N HIS A 95 -5.25 1.45 20.74
CA HIS A 95 -5.83 0.72 19.62
C HIS A 95 -4.76 0.13 18.69
N LEU A 96 -4.59 -1.19 18.75
CA LEU A 96 -3.60 -1.96 17.98
C LEU A 96 -4.01 -2.23 16.52
N THR A 97 -4.84 -1.38 15.92
CA THR A 97 -5.29 -1.55 14.53
C THR A 97 -4.10 -1.58 13.56
N ILE A 98 -3.10 -0.73 13.79
CA ILE A 98 -1.87 -0.71 12.98
C ILE A 98 -1.11 -2.04 13.03
N VAL A 99 -1.11 -2.73 14.18
CA VAL A 99 -0.42 -4.02 14.33
C VAL A 99 -1.03 -5.07 13.41
N LYS A 100 -2.36 -5.09 13.26
CA LYS A 100 -3.05 -6.00 12.33
C LYS A 100 -2.68 -5.75 10.86
N TYR A 101 -2.23 -4.55 10.52
CA TYR A 101 -1.80 -4.19 9.17
C TYR A 101 -0.32 -4.47 8.96
N LEU A 102 0.49 -4.42 10.01
CA LEU A 102 1.93 -4.72 9.95
C LEU A 102 2.24 -6.22 10.08
N ILE A 103 1.38 -6.96 10.76
CA ILE A 103 1.54 -8.39 11.03
C ILE A 103 0.28 -9.07 10.46
N SER A 104 0.29 -9.32 9.15
CA SER A 104 -0.75 -10.07 8.48
C SER A 104 -0.37 -11.55 8.41
N TRP A 105 -1.37 -12.42 8.55
CA TRP A 105 -1.21 -13.87 8.47
C TRP A 105 -0.66 -14.37 7.13
N ASN A 106 -0.82 -13.57 6.07
CA ASN A 106 -0.33 -13.89 4.73
C ASN A 106 1.08 -13.34 4.45
N ASP A 107 1.73 -12.73 5.45
CA ASP A 107 3.06 -12.17 5.28
C ASP A 107 4.10 -13.28 5.29
N ALA A 108 4.90 -13.34 4.22
CA ALA A 108 6.09 -14.18 4.22
C ALA A 108 7.06 -13.67 5.29
N ALA A 109 7.46 -14.53 6.22
CA ALA A 109 8.48 -14.20 7.20
C ALA A 109 9.77 -13.80 6.45
N THR A 110 10.20 -12.56 6.63
CA THR A 110 11.44 -12.04 6.04
C THR A 110 12.67 -12.74 6.61
N LEU A 111 12.56 -13.30 7.81
CA LEU A 111 13.59 -14.06 8.48
C LEU A 111 12.98 -15.20 9.29
N ARG A 112 13.68 -16.34 9.36
CA ARG A 112 13.29 -17.41 10.29
C ARG A 112 13.54 -16.97 11.75
N ARG A 113 12.85 -17.59 12.70
CA ARG A 113 12.98 -17.23 14.12
C ARG A 113 14.37 -17.58 14.70
N ASP A 114 14.91 -18.74 14.33
CA ASP A 114 16.27 -19.19 14.72
C ASP A 114 17.39 -18.30 14.19
N GLU A 115 17.01 -17.38 13.32
CA GLU A 115 17.88 -16.49 12.62
C GLU A 115 17.98 -15.10 13.31
N PHE A 116 17.04 -14.73 14.17
CA PHE A 116 16.96 -13.38 14.77
C PHE A 116 18.21 -12.95 15.55
N PHE A 117 18.96 -13.88 16.14
CA PHE A 117 20.13 -13.58 16.98
C PHE A 117 21.49 -13.92 16.32
N LYS A 118 21.50 -14.26 15.03
CA LYS A 118 22.76 -14.42 14.30
C LYS A 118 23.28 -13.04 13.91
N LEU A 119 24.13 -12.46 14.77
CA LEU A 119 24.69 -11.11 14.63
C LEU A 119 25.82 -11.03 13.60
N ASP A 120 26.32 -12.19 13.18
CA ASP A 120 27.42 -12.41 12.23
C ASP A 120 26.96 -12.47 10.77
N ARG A 121 25.68 -12.20 10.49
CA ARG A 121 25.16 -12.17 9.12
C ARG A 121 25.84 -11.11 8.29
N GLU A 122 26.25 -11.50 7.09
CA GLU A 122 26.59 -10.55 6.05
C GLU A 122 25.34 -9.73 5.68
N ALA A 123 25.51 -8.41 5.64
CA ALA A 123 24.46 -7.49 5.20
C ALA A 123 24.03 -7.84 3.77
N THR A 124 22.85 -8.42 3.60
CA THR A 124 22.37 -8.95 2.33
C THR A 124 22.08 -7.88 1.28
N THR A 125 21.78 -6.65 1.71
CA THR A 125 21.46 -5.53 0.82
C THR A 125 22.07 -4.23 1.30
N ARG A 126 22.13 -3.20 0.45
CA ARG A 126 22.52 -1.84 0.86
C ARG A 126 21.25 -1.09 1.23
N CYS A 127 21.16 -0.51 2.42
CA CYS A 127 19.99 0.29 2.79
C CYS A 127 19.85 1.49 1.83
N TRP A 128 18.72 1.62 1.14
CA TRP A 128 18.48 2.70 0.19
C TRP A 128 18.34 4.08 0.84
N SER A 129 18.04 4.13 2.14
CA SER A 129 17.89 5.37 2.91
C SER A 129 19.22 5.90 3.46
N CYS A 130 20.09 5.03 4.00
CA CYS A 130 21.35 5.45 4.63
C CYS A 130 22.62 5.01 3.88
N GLY A 131 22.49 4.20 2.83
CA GLY A 131 23.61 3.74 1.99
C GLY A 131 24.58 2.78 2.67
N ARG A 132 24.28 2.27 3.87
CA ARG A 132 25.14 1.33 4.62
C ARG A 132 24.72 -0.11 4.37
N THR A 133 25.70 -1.00 4.29
CA THR A 133 25.55 -2.45 4.44
C THR A 133 25.55 -2.76 5.93
N CYS A 134 24.40 -3.09 6.50
CA CYS A 134 24.26 -3.50 7.90
C CYS A 134 23.49 -4.81 7.97
N ALA A 135 23.58 -5.54 9.09
CA ALA A 135 22.67 -6.65 9.38
C ALA A 135 21.18 -6.24 9.40
N CYS A 136 20.91 -4.93 9.37
CA CYS A 136 19.60 -4.31 9.22
C CYS A 136 19.16 -4.02 7.77
N ALA A 137 19.98 -4.38 6.79
CA ALA A 137 19.77 -4.06 5.39
C ALA A 137 19.08 -5.18 4.60
#